data_AF-A0A967WHK1-F1
#
_entry.id   AF-A0A967WHK1-F1
#
_cell.length_a   1.000
_cell.length_b   1.000
_cell.length_c   1.000
_cell.angle_alpha   90.00
_cell.angle_beta   90.00
_cell.angle_gamma   90.00
#
_symmetry.space_group_name_H-M   'P 1'
#
loop_
_entity.id
_entity.type
_entity.pdbx_description
1 polymer ?
#
loop_
_entity_poly.entity_id
_entity_poly.type
_entity_poly.pdbx_seq_one_letter_code
_entity_poly.pdbx_strand_id
1 'polypeptide(L)' 'IRPVRPKSVEEQDRQSLLRLRRQLINEQTRLINQTRGLLGEYGQVVAQGRERFIRELPGLLEDAENGLSGPMREL' A
#
# COMPACT_ATOMS: atom_id res chain seq x y z
N ILE A 1 24.70 -18.85 25.33
CA ILE A 1 24.59 -18.02 24.09
C ILE A 1 25.65 -18.51 23.12
N ARG A 2 25.32 -18.84 21.87
CA ARG A 2 26.29 -19.32 20.87
C ARG A 2 26.79 -18.11 20.05
N PRO A 3 28.09 -17.77 20.06
CA PRO A 3 28.59 -16.62 19.34
C PRO A 3 28.50 -16.86 17.83
N VAL A 4 28.04 -15.84 17.10
CA VAL A 4 27.98 -15.81 15.64
C VAL A 4 28.98 -14.78 15.12
N ARG A 5 29.53 -15.03 13.92
CA ARG A 5 30.43 -14.09 13.27
C ARG A 5 29.69 -12.76 13.04
N PRO A 6 30.32 -11.60 13.33
CA PRO A 6 29.82 -10.32 12.85
C PRO A 6 29.62 -10.37 11.33
N LYS A 7 28.56 -9.73 10.83
CA LYS A 7 28.32 -9.63 9.39
C LYS A 7 29.41 -8.80 8.74
N SER A 8 29.81 -9.18 7.52
CA SER A 8 30.54 -8.25 6.67
C SER A 8 29.65 -7.04 6.32
N VAL A 9 30.28 -5.95 5.88
CA VAL A 9 29.55 -4.76 5.40
C VAL A 9 28.60 -5.14 4.26
N GLU A 10 29.06 -5.95 3.30
CA GLU A 10 28.24 -6.42 2.17
C GLU A 10 27.03 -7.26 2.61
N GLU A 11 27.20 -8.15 3.61
CA GLU A 11 26.11 -8.95 4.18
C GLU A 11 25.09 -8.05 4.91
N GLN A 12 25.58 -7.02 5.61
CA GLN A 12 24.74 -6.04 6.28
C GLN A 12 23.95 -5.20 5.28
N ASP A 13 24.57 -4.75 4.19
CA ASP A 13 23.94 -3.94 3.15
C ASP A 13 22.85 -4.72 2.42
N ARG A 14 23.14 -5.96 2.00
CA ARG A 14 22.13 -6.83 1.39
C ARG A 14 20.93 -7.01 2.31
N GLN A 15 21.17 -7.23 3.61
CA GLN A 15 20.09 -7.37 4.57
C GLN A 15 19.29 -6.07 4.74
N SER A 16 19.97 -4.91 4.77
CA SER A 16 19.33 -3.61 4.89
C SER A 16 18.44 -3.31 3.69
N LEU A 17 18.90 -3.58 2.46
CA LEU A 17 18.09 -3.44 1.25
C LEU A 17 16.84 -4.33 1.26
N LEU A 18 16.97 -5.59 1.69
CA LEU A 18 15.83 -6.50 1.81
C LEU A 18 14.83 -6.01 2.87
N ARG A 19 15.30 -5.46 3.99
CA ARG A 19 14.44 -4.85 5.02
C ARG A 19 13.68 -3.65 4.47
N LEU A 20 14.39 -2.72 3.82
CA LEU A 20 13.78 -1.53 3.23
C LEU A 20 12.71 -1.91 2.21
N ARG A 21 13.01 -2.86 1.31
CA ARG A 21 12.03 -3.35 0.34
C ARG A 21 10.79 -3.93 1.00
N ARG A 22 10.96 -4.73 2.06
CA ARG A 22 9.83 -5.31 2.81
C ARG A 22 9.01 -4.22 3.51
N GLN A 23 9.66 -3.23 4.11
CA GLN A 23 8.97 -2.09 4.74
C GLN A 23 8.13 -1.31 3.72
N LEU A 24 8.70 -0.99 2.56
CA LEU A 24 7.99 -0.28 1.49
C LEU A 24 6.77 -1.07 0.97
N ILE A 25 6.90 -2.39 0.77
CA ILE A 25 5.77 -3.23 0.35
C ILE A 25 4.67 -3.27 1.40
N ASN A 26 5.05 -3.41 2.68
CA ASN A 26 4.09 -3.41 3.79
C ASN A 26 3.36 -2.07 3.88
N GLU A 27 4.10 -0.96 3.76
CA GLU A 27 3.53 0.39 3.82
C GLU A 27 2.59 0.66 2.64
N GLN A 28 2.99 0.28 1.43
CA GLN A 28 2.11 0.35 0.26
C GLN A 28 0.82 -0.46 0.46
N THR A 29 0.93 -1.68 1.00
CA THR A 29 -0.24 -2.53 1.29
C THR A 29 -1.14 -1.88 2.35
N ARG A 30 -0.54 -1.29 3.39
CA ARG A 30 -1.25 -0.58 4.46
C ARG A 30 -2.04 0.60 3.90
N LEU A 31 -1.41 1.44 3.07
CA LEU A 31 -2.05 2.59 2.44
C LEU A 31 -3.21 2.17 1.55
N ILE A 32 -3.02 1.14 0.70
CA ILE A 32 -4.10 0.61 -0.14
C ILE A 32 -5.29 0.15 0.70
N ASN A 33 -5.04 -0.60 1.77
CA ASN A 33 -6.12 -1.07 2.64
C ASN A 33 -6.81 0.08 3.39
N GLN A 34 -6.06 1.10 3.79
CA GLN A 34 -6.61 2.29 4.42
C GLN A 34 -7.52 3.05 3.45
N THR A 35 -7.08 3.31 2.21
CA THR A 35 -7.90 3.95 1.19
C THR A 35 -9.16 3.14 0.88
N ARG A 36 -9.05 1.81 0.79
CA ARG A 36 -10.20 0.93 0.58
C ARG A 36 -11.20 0.97 1.74
N GLY A 37 -10.72 1.10 2.98
CA GLY A 37 -11.56 1.30 4.15
C GLY A 37 -12.35 2.61 4.05
N LEU A 38 -11.66 3.72 3.74
CA LEU A 38 -12.28 5.03 3.56
C LEU A 38 -13.32 5.03 2.43
N LEU A 39 -13.02 4.43 1.29
CA LEU A 39 -13.98 4.28 0.19
C LEU A 39 -15.21 3.45 0.60
N GLY A 40 -15.00 2.42 1.42
CA GLY A 40 -16.08 1.60 1.99
C GLY A 40 -17.05 2.40 2.86
N GLU A 41 -16.60 3.45 3.55
CA GLU A 41 -17.48 4.34 4.33
C GLU A 41 -18.46 5.11 3.43
N TYR A 42 -18.12 5.33 2.15
CA TYR A 42 -19.00 5.90 1.12
C TYR A 42 -19.81 4.82 0.37
N GLY A 43 -19.74 3.56 0.81
CA GLY A 43 -20.38 2.43 0.12
C GLY A 43 -19.62 1.92 -1.12
N GLN A 44 -18.43 2.46 -1.40
CA GLN A 44 -17.63 2.09 -2.56
C GLN A 44 -16.72 0.89 -2.24
N VAL A 45 -17.07 -0.27 -2.77
CA VAL A 45 -16.32 -1.52 -2.53
C VAL A 45 -15.30 -1.74 -3.64
N VAL A 46 -14.01 -1.52 -3.33
CA VAL A 46 -12.90 -1.84 -4.23
C VAL A 46 -12.36 -3.23 -3.92
N ALA A 47 -12.16 -4.04 -4.96
CA ALA A 47 -11.69 -5.41 -4.79
C ALA A 47 -10.22 -5.48 -4.32
N GLN A 48 -9.87 -6.60 -3.69
CA GLN A 48 -8.54 -6.79 -3.08
C GLN A 48 -7.42 -6.88 -4.14
N GLY A 49 -6.22 -6.45 -3.75
CA GLY A 49 -5.01 -6.57 -4.55
C GLY A 49 -4.52 -5.24 -5.14
N ARG A 50 -3.20 -5.06 -5.16
CA ARG A 50 -2.57 -3.80 -5.59
C ARG A 50 -2.88 -3.44 -7.03
N GLU A 51 -2.64 -4.36 -7.96
CA GLU A 51 -2.79 -4.08 -9.40
C GLU A 51 -4.23 -3.70 -9.74
N ARG A 52 -5.17 -4.40 -9.12
CA ARG A 52 -6.59 -4.11 -9.28
C ARG A 52 -6.94 -2.74 -8.72
N PHE A 53 -6.52 -2.44 -7.48
CA PHE A 53 -6.73 -1.14 -6.85
C PHE A 53 -6.18 0.00 -7.71
N ILE A 54 -4.94 -0.10 -8.19
CA ILE A 54 -4.31 0.93 -9.03
C ILE A 54 -5.06 1.14 -10.36
N ARG A 55 -5.59 0.06 -10.94
CA ARG A 55 -6.33 0.14 -12.21
C ARG A 55 -7.74 0.69 -12.05
N GLU A 56 -8.43 0.33 -10.98
CA GLU A 56 -9.85 0.66 -10.77
C GLU A 56 -10.04 2.01 -10.07
N LEU A 57 -9.10 2.43 -9.22
CA LEU A 57 -9.22 3.67 -8.45
C LEU A 57 -9.47 4.91 -9.31
N PRO A 58 -8.74 5.19 -10.42
CA PRO A 58 -8.95 6.41 -11.20
C PRO A 58 -10.38 6.52 -11.73
N GLY A 59 -10.91 5.44 -12.34
CA GLY A 59 -12.28 5.44 -12.85
C GLY A 59 -13.33 5.60 -11.74
N LEU A 60 -13.04 5.08 -10.54
CA LEU A 60 -13.90 5.28 -9.38
C LEU A 60 -13.88 6.74 -8.90
N LEU A 61 -12.73 7.42 -8.89
CA LEU A 61 -12.65 8.83 -8.50
C LEU A 61 -13.31 9.76 -9.53
N GLU A 62 -13.32 9.39 -10.81
CA GLU A 62 -13.94 10.14 -11.91
C GLU A 62 -15.47 10.00 -11.99
N ASP A 63 -16.06 8.91 -11.45
CA ASP A 63 -17.50 8.67 -11.52
C ASP A 63 -18.29 9.61 -10.60
N ALA A 64 -18.82 10.71 -11.17
CA ALA A 64 -19.56 11.73 -10.44
C ALA A 64 -20.81 11.22 -9.71
N GLU A 65 -21.38 10.10 -10.14
CA GLU A 65 -22.66 9.56 -9.65
C GLU A 65 -22.50 8.61 -8.46
N ASN A 66 -21.26 8.20 -8.12
CA ASN A 66 -21.00 7.21 -7.08
C ASN A 66 -21.04 7.74 -5.62
N GLY A 67 -21.48 8.99 -5.42
CA GLY A 67 -21.68 9.55 -4.08
C GLY A 67 -20.40 9.92 -3.32
N LEU A 68 -19.21 9.86 -3.94
CA LEU A 68 -18.00 10.41 -3.33
C LEU A 68 -18.06 11.94 -3.23
N SER A 69 -17.61 12.46 -2.08
CA SER A 69 -17.45 13.90 -1.87
C SER A 69 -16.29 14.46 -2.70
N GLY A 70 -16.32 15.77 -2.98
CA GLY A 70 -15.25 16.45 -3.73
C GLY A 70 -13.84 16.15 -3.21
N PRO A 71 -13.54 16.36 -1.92
CA PRO A 71 -12.22 16.06 -1.36
C PRO A 71 -11.82 14.58 -1.49
N MET A 72 -12.77 13.65 -1.41
CA MET A 72 -12.48 12.21 -1.54
C MET A 72 -12.09 11.83 -2.98
N ARG A 73 -12.50 12.63 -3.98
CA ARG A 73 -12.12 12.46 -5.39
C ARG A 73 -10.71 12.96 -5.71
N GLU A 74 -10.12 13.76 -4.82
CA GLU A 74 -8.76 14.34 -4.95
C GLU A 74 -7.66 13.49 -4.27
N LEU A 75 -8.01 12.28 -3.81
CA LEU A 75 -7.07 11.28 -3.28
C LEU A 75 -5.95 10.94 -4.28
#